data_AF-A0A9J6FHF4-F1
#
_entry.id   AF-A0A9J6FHF4-F1
#
_cell.length_a   1.000
_cell.length_b   1.000
_cell.length_c   1.000
_cell.angle_alpha   90.00
_cell.angle_beta   90.00
_cell.angle_gamma   90.00
#
_symmetry.space_group_name_H-M   'P 1'
#
loop_
_entity.id
_entity.type
_entity.pdbx_description
1 polymer ?
#
loop_
_entity_poly.entity_id
_entity_poly.type
_entity_poly.pdbx_seq_one_letter_code
_entity_poly.pdbx_strand_id
1 'polypeptide(L)' 'MQSDDPLKPSRKVSPFAVARELSSLLGPRCSVKKMPTGDLLVEVQAKFQSDALLSMKTSKTQGSRNSPPHL' A
#
# COMPACT_ATOMS: atom_id res chain seq x y z
N MET A 1 15.22 14.32 -6.75
CA MET A 1 15.04 13.67 -5.43
C MET A 1 13.65 14.02 -4.92
N GLN A 2 12.71 13.06 -4.86
CA GLN A 2 11.39 13.30 -4.27
C GLN A 2 11.47 12.91 -2.79
N SER A 3 11.53 13.92 -1.93
CA SER A 3 11.39 13.79 -0.48
C SER A 3 10.02 13.18 -0.16
N ASP A 4 10.04 12.01 0.48
CA ASP A 4 8.86 11.40 1.10
C ASP A 4 8.61 12.15 2.42
N ASP A 5 8.05 13.36 2.33
CA ASP A 5 7.62 14.10 3.50
C ASP A 5 6.29 13.49 3.97
N PRO A 6 6.21 12.84 5.14
CA PRO A 6 4.96 12.28 5.66
C PRO A 6 3.91 13.37 5.97
N LEU A 7 4.31 14.64 5.94
CA LEU A 7 3.48 15.82 6.15
C LEU A 7 2.99 16.45 4.83
N LYS A 8 3.51 16.01 3.68
CA LYS A 8 3.03 16.51 2.39
C LYS A 8 1.71 15.82 2.11
N PRO A 9 0.57 16.54 2.07
CA PRO A 9 -0.70 15.91 1.74
C PRO A 9 -0.57 15.30 0.36
N SER A 10 -0.43 13.98 0.31
CA SER A 10 -0.55 13.20 -0.92
C SER A 10 -1.87 13.65 -1.55
N ARG A 11 -1.80 14.08 -2.82
CA ARG A 11 -2.93 14.64 -3.57
C ARG A 11 -4.19 13.87 -3.18
N LYS A 12 -5.15 14.55 -2.55
CA LYS A 12 -6.34 14.00 -1.89
C LYS A 12 -6.94 12.87 -2.74
N VAL A 13 -6.53 11.63 -2.50
CA VAL A 13 -7.10 10.48 -3.19
C VAL A 13 -8.49 10.33 -2.60
N SER A 14 -9.51 10.35 -3.45
CA SER A 14 -10.89 10.23 -2.99
C SER A 14 -11.05 8.90 -2.26
N PRO A 15 -11.62 8.87 -1.04
CA PRO A 15 -11.92 7.61 -0.35
C PRO A 15 -12.73 6.63 -1.21
N PHE A 16 -13.59 7.16 -2.09
CA PHE A 16 -14.36 6.38 -3.05
C PHE A 16 -13.50 5.73 -4.12
N ALA A 17 -12.45 6.42 -4.59
CA ALA A 17 -11.54 5.87 -5.60
C ALA A 17 -10.75 4.69 -5.00
N VAL A 18 -10.25 4.85 -3.77
CA VAL A 18 -9.54 3.79 -3.06
C VAL A 18 -10.45 2.58 -2.81
N ALA A 19 -11.68 2.78 -2.34
CA ALA A 19 -12.64 1.70 -2.12
C ALA A 19 -12.99 0.96 -3.42
N ARG A 20 -13.14 1.69 -4.54
CA ARG A 20 -13.43 1.11 -5.86
C ARG A 20 -12.27 0.25 -6.36
N GLU A 21 -11.04 0.74 -6.21
CA GLU A 21 -9.85 0.02 -6.66
C GLU A 21 -9.61 -1.23 -5.83
N LEU A 22 -9.76 -1.16 -4.50
CA LEU A 22 -9.73 -2.32 -3.62
C LEU A 22 -10.81 -3.35 -3.97
N SER A 23 -12.03 -2.90 -4.26
CA SER A 23 -13.13 -3.79 -4.66
C SER A 23 -12.88 -4.44 -6.02
N SER A 24 -12.26 -3.72 -6.97
CA SER A 24 -11.88 -4.26 -8.27
C SER A 24 -10.76 -5.28 -8.18
N LEU A 25 -9.83 -5.09 -7.24
CA LEU A 25 -8.66 -5.96 -7.07
C LEU A 25 -8.96 -7.22 -6.25
N LEU A 26 -9.70 -7.06 -5.15
CA LEU A 26 -9.94 -8.13 -4.16
C LEU A 26 -11.31 -8.79 -4.33
N GLY A 27 -12.17 -8.21 -5.17
CA GLY A 27 -13.55 -8.63 -5.34
C GLY A 27 -14.47 -8.15 -4.21
N PRO A 28 -15.76 -8.52 -4.26
CA PRO A 28 -16.80 -7.98 -3.38
C PRO A 28 -16.70 -8.44 -1.92
N ARG A 29 -15.80 -9.38 -1.59
CA ARG A 29 -15.65 -9.99 -0.26
C ARG A 29 -14.37 -9.57 0.44
N CYS A 30 -14.02 -8.29 0.38
CA CYS A 30 -12.94 -7.71 1.18
C CYS A 30 -13.53 -6.78 2.25
N SER A 31 -12.99 -6.82 3.45
CA SER A 31 -13.36 -5.91 4.54
C SER A 31 -12.33 -4.79 4.60
N VAL A 32 -12.79 -3.54 4.57
CA VAL A 32 -11.91 -2.36 4.64
C VAL A 32 -12.36 -1.49 5.80
N LYS A 33 -11.43 -1.20 6.71
CA LYS A 33 -11.66 -0.38 7.90
C LYS A 33 -10.68 0.78 7.93
N LYS A 34 -11.18 2.00 8.08
CA LYS A 34 -10.33 3.16 8.34
C LYS A 34 -9.82 3.13 9.78
N MET A 35 -8.51 3.21 9.94
CA MET A 35 -7.84 3.26 11.24
C MET A 35 -7.83 4.69 11.79
N PRO A 36 -7.73 4.87 13.12
CA PRO A 36 -7.62 6.20 13.73
C PRO A 36 -6.43 7.03 13.23
N THR A 37 -5.37 6.37 12.76
CA THR A 37 -4.18 7.00 12.14
C THR A 37 -4.46 7.60 10.77
N GLY A 38 -5.59 7.26 10.14
CA GLY A 38 -5.93 7.66 8.78
C GLY A 38 -5.67 6.57 7.73
N ASP A 39 -4.99 5.49 8.11
CA ASP A 39 -4.69 4.35 7.25
C ASP A 39 -5.92 3.47 7.00
N LEU A 40 -5.82 2.56 6.03
CA LEU A 40 -6.83 1.53 5.78
C LEU A 40 -6.31 0.16 6.18
N LEU A 41 -7.03 -0.50 7.07
CA LEU A 41 -6.89 -1.93 7.35
C LEU A 41 -7.74 -2.69 6.34
N VAL A 42 -7.10 -3.57 5.56
CA VAL A 42 -7.77 -4.42 4.56
C VAL A 42 -7.63 -5.87 4.99
N GLU A 43 -8.75 -6.54 5.27
CA GLU A 43 -8.79 -7.95 5.61
C GLU A 43 -9.17 -8.78 4.37
N VAL A 44 -8.33 -9.78 4.10
CA VAL A 44 -8.48 -10.72 2.98
C VAL A 44 -8.87 -12.10 3.50
N GLN A 45 -9.77 -12.77 2.78
CA GLN A 45 -10.32 -14.07 3.15
C GLN A 45 -9.78 -15.22 2.29
N ALA A 46 -9.11 -14.90 1.18
CA ALA A 46 -8.64 -15.90 0.22
C ALA A 46 -7.23 -15.57 -0.28
N LYS A 47 -6.45 -16.63 -0.57
CA LYS A 47 -5.06 -16.52 -1.01
C LYS A 47 -4.89 -15.61 -2.23
N PHE A 48 -5.80 -15.69 -3.22
CA PHE A 48 -5.73 -14.87 -4.43
C PHE A 48 -5.78 -13.36 -4.14
N GLN A 49 -6.47 -12.95 -3.07
CA GLN A 49 -6.56 -11.54 -2.67
C GLN A 49 -5.21 -11.07 -2.11
N SER A 50 -4.56 -11.90 -1.30
CA SER A 50 -3.20 -11.64 -0.82
C SER A 50 -2.21 -11.58 -1.97
N ASP A 51 -2.30 -12.53 -2.91
CA ASP A 51 -1.44 -12.56 -4.10
C ASP A 51 -1.67 -11.30 -4.96
N ALA A 52 -2.93 -10.86 -5.11
CA ALA A 52 -3.28 -9.63 -5.81
C ALA A 52 -2.70 -8.38 -5.12
N LEU A 53 -2.79 -8.28 -3.80
CA LEU A 53 -2.17 -7.18 -3.03
C LEU A 53 -0.65 -7.18 -3.16
N LEU A 54 0.00 -8.34 -3.07
CA LEU A 54 1.46 -8.47 -3.24
C LEU A 54 1.90 -8.16 -4.67
N SER A 55 1.03 -8.39 -5.66
CA SER A 55 1.29 -8.08 -7.07
C SER A 55 1.15 -6.58 -7.39
N MET A 56 0.51 -5.78 -6.52
CA MET A 56 0.54 -4.31 -6.59
C MET A 56 1.98 -3.86 -6.32
N LYS A 57 2.77 -3.74 -7.40
CA LYS A 57 4.20 -3.45 -7.36
C LYS A 57 4.55 -2.37 -6.34
N THR A 58 5.35 -2.78 -5.35
CA THR A 58 6.08 -1.93 -4.41
C THR A 58 7.13 -1.08 -5.14
N SER A 59 6.73 -0.01 -5.80
CA SER A 59 7.68 0.96 -6.33
C SER A 59 8.16 1.92 -5.21
N LYS A 60 8.87 1.41 -4.19
CA LYS A 60 9.94 2.07 -3.40
C LYS A 60 10.71 1.06 -2.53
N THR A 61 11.31 0.03 -3.13
CA THR A 61 12.52 -0.58 -2.54
C THR A 61 13.71 -0.01 -3.28
N GLN A 62 14.14 1.20 -2.93
CA GLN A 62 15.50 1.64 -3.25
C GLN A 62 16.40 1.00 -2.20
N GLY A 63 17.09 -0.07 -2.58
CA GLY A 63 18.10 -0.67 -1.73
C GLY A 63 19.19 0.34 -1.37
N SER A 64 19.61 0.33 -0.11
CA SER A 64 20.96 0.77 0.25
C SER A 64 21.68 -0.43 0.84
N ARG A 65 22.48 -1.11 0.00
CA ARG A 65 23.53 -2.03 0.44
C ARG A 65 24.55 -1.21 1.22
N ASN A 66 24.70 -1.48 2.51
CA ASN A 66 25.92 -1.13 3.25
C ASN A 66 26.58 -2.43 3.67
N SER A 67 27.45 -2.97 2.81
CA SER A 67 28.51 -3.89 3.20
C SER A 67 29.78 -3.05 3.44
N PRO A 68 30.47 -3.17 4.58
CA PRO A 68 31.66 -2.39 4.87
C PRO A 68 32.84 -2.83 3.97
N PRO A 69 33.77 -1.93 3.62
CA PRO A 69 35.02 -2.32 2.98
C PRO A 69 35.85 -3.13 3.97
N HIS A 70 36.20 -4.36 3.60
CA HIS A 70 37.30 -5.07 4.23
C HIS A 70 38.61 -4.35 3.89
N LEU A 71 39.36 -3.97 4.93
CA LEU A 71 40.81 -3.75 4.87
C LEU A 71 41.54 -5.09 4.74
#